data_AF-A0A9Q0V6N8-F1
#
_entry.id   AF-A0A9Q0V6N8-F1
#
_cell.length_a   1.000
_cell.length_b   1.000
_cell.length_c   1.000
_cell.angle_alpha   90.00
_cell.angle_beta   90.00
_cell.angle_gamma   90.00
#
_symmetry.space_group_name_H-M   'P 1'
#
loop_
_entity.id
_entity.type
_entity.pdbx_description
1 polymer ?
#
loop_
_entity_poly.entity_id
_entity_poly.type
_entity_poly.pdbx_seq_one_letter_code
_entity_poly.pdbx_strand_id
1 'polypeptide(L)'
;MWKLKLSEGSDPWLKSVNNHAGRQFWEFDPQLGTPEERAQVENYQNEFTKNRFQMKHSSDLLMRFQFARENPSEMKQLPVAKVKREEEITVEVVDNTLRRTLRFFSTLQTEDGFWPGDYGGPMFLLPGLVGSSSTFSRLRNFLFSCRL
;
A
#
# COMPACT_ATOMS: atom_id res chain seq x y z
N MET A 1 -12.00 9.41 1.12
CA MET A 1 -10.69 8.76 1.25
C MET A 1 -10.65 7.54 0.33
N TRP A 2 -9.50 7.21 -0.25
CA TRP A 2 -9.35 5.99 -1.05
C TRP A 2 -9.27 4.76 -0.14
N LYS A 3 -10.04 3.71 -0.45
CA LYS A 3 -10.05 2.42 0.24
C LYS A 3 -9.40 1.36 -0.65
N LEU A 4 -8.50 0.56 -0.10
CA LEU A 4 -8.00 -0.62 -0.77
C LEU A 4 -9.07 -1.71 -0.76
N LYS A 5 -9.36 -2.28 -1.93
CA LYS A 5 -10.24 -3.44 -2.10
C LYS A 5 -9.42 -4.61 -2.64
N LEU A 6 -9.65 -5.77 -2.04
CA LEU A 6 -8.87 -6.98 -2.26
C LEU A 6 -9.81 -8.10 -2.67
N SER A 7 -9.44 -8.86 -3.70
CA SER A 7 -10.10 -10.09 -4.12
C SER A 7 -11.61 -9.99 -4.39
N GLU A 8 -12.07 -8.78 -4.67
CA GLU A 8 -13.45 -8.49 -5.07
C GLU A 8 -13.56 -8.28 -6.60
N GLY A 9 -14.72 -8.65 -7.15
CA GLY A 9 -15.04 -8.52 -8.57
C GLY A 9 -16.53 -8.65 -8.87
N SER A 10 -17.29 -7.56 -8.72
CA SER A 10 -18.74 -7.53 -8.99
C SER A 10 -19.10 -7.04 -10.39
N ASP A 11 -18.12 -6.63 -11.20
CA ASP A 11 -18.34 -6.08 -12.54
C ASP A 11 -18.63 -7.20 -13.56
N PRO A 12 -19.74 -7.16 -14.32
CA PRO A 12 -20.07 -8.15 -15.35
C PRO A 12 -18.98 -8.35 -16.43
N TRP A 13 -18.13 -7.36 -16.64
CA TRP A 13 -17.03 -7.43 -17.62
C TRP A 13 -15.75 -8.02 -17.04
N LEU A 14 -15.68 -8.25 -15.72
CA LEU A 14 -14.53 -8.80 -15.05
C LEU A 14 -14.64 -10.33 -15.00
N LYS A 15 -13.83 -11.02 -15.80
CA LYS A 15 -13.75 -12.48 -15.81
C LYS A 15 -12.61 -12.95 -14.89
N SER A 16 -12.81 -14.06 -14.19
CA SER A 16 -11.77 -14.71 -13.40
C SER A 16 -11.91 -16.22 -13.44
N VAL A 17 -10.77 -16.90 -13.32
CA VAL A 17 -10.64 -18.36 -13.17
C VAL A 17 -10.35 -18.77 -11.72
N ASN A 18 -10.19 -17.81 -10.82
CA ASN A 18 -9.77 -18.00 -9.42
C ASN A 18 -10.58 -17.13 -8.44
N ASN A 19 -11.82 -16.78 -8.79
CA ASN A 19 -12.71 -15.92 -7.98
C ASN A 19 -12.07 -14.57 -7.58
N HIS A 20 -11.25 -14.01 -8.46
CA HIS A 20 -10.51 -12.75 -8.29
C HIS A 20 -9.48 -12.74 -7.15
N ALA A 21 -9.11 -13.89 -6.58
CA ALA A 21 -8.06 -13.97 -5.56
C ALA A 21 -6.75 -13.30 -6.05
N GLY A 22 -6.13 -12.50 -5.19
CA GLY A 22 -4.93 -11.70 -5.52
C GLY A 22 -5.21 -10.36 -6.21
N ARG A 23 -6.46 -10.03 -6.55
CA ARG A 23 -6.78 -8.76 -7.20
C ARG A 23 -6.72 -7.61 -6.20
N GLN A 24 -6.10 -6.50 -6.57
CA GLN A 24 -6.06 -5.27 -5.78
C GLN A 24 -6.55 -4.07 -6.60
N PHE A 25 -7.37 -3.21 -6.01
CA PHE A 25 -7.82 -1.95 -6.62
C PHE A 25 -8.23 -0.93 -5.55
N TRP A 26 -8.27 0.34 -5.93
CA TRP A 26 -8.66 1.44 -5.04
C TRP A 26 -10.04 1.98 -5.41
N GLU A 27 -10.88 2.17 -4.41
CA GLU A 27 -12.20 2.78 -4.54
C GLU A 27 -12.27 4.05 -3.68
N PHE A 28 -12.78 5.14 -4.23
CA PHE A 28 -12.92 6.37 -3.46
C PHE A 28 -14.24 6.38 -2.70
N ASP A 29 -14.17 6.50 -1.38
CA ASP A 29 -15.33 6.64 -0.50
C ASP A 29 -15.25 7.99 0.25
N PRO A 30 -16.15 8.95 -0.01
CA PRO A 30 -16.12 10.26 0.64
C PRO A 30 -16.40 10.20 2.15
N GLN A 31 -17.11 9.17 2.64
CA GLN A 31 -17.50 9.04 4.04
C GLN A 31 -16.49 8.25 4.86
N LEU A 32 -15.56 7.55 4.21
CA LEU A 32 -14.57 6.72 4.89
C LEU A 32 -13.63 7.53 5.80
N GLY A 33 -13.45 6.99 7.00
CA GLY A 33 -12.48 7.40 8.01
C GLY A 33 -12.93 8.56 8.91
N THR A 34 -12.27 8.72 10.05
CA THR A 34 -12.49 9.85 10.96
C THR A 34 -11.85 11.14 10.40
N PRO A 35 -12.21 12.33 10.90
CA PRO A 35 -11.51 13.57 10.54
C PRO A 35 -9.99 13.50 10.72
N GLU A 36 -9.53 12.85 11.79
CA GLU A 36 -8.10 12.68 12.10
C GLU A 36 -7.41 11.77 11.09
N GLU A 37 -8.03 10.63 10.74
CA GLU A 37 -7.49 9.73 9.73
C GLU A 37 -7.41 10.42 8.36
N ARG A 38 -8.43 11.22 8.00
CA ARG A 38 -8.44 12.00 6.76
C ARG A 38 -7.33 13.05 6.74
N ALA A 39 -7.12 13.76 7.85
CA ALA A 39 -6.03 14.72 7.99
C ALA A 39 -4.65 14.05 7.88
N GLN A 40 -4.50 12.84 8.42
CA GLN A 40 -3.27 12.06 8.29
C GLN A 40 -3.00 11.64 6.84
N VAL A 41 -4.03 11.23 6.11
CA VAL A 41 -3.91 10.91 4.68
C VAL A 41 -3.58 12.14 3.85
N GLU A 42 -4.20 13.29 4.13
CA GLU A 42 -3.86 14.56 3.49
C GLU A 42 -2.39 14.95 3.75
N ASN A 43 -1.88 14.71 4.95
CA ASN A 43 -0.47 14.91 5.25
C ASN A 43 0.44 14.00 4.40
N TYR A 44 0.09 12.72 4.23
CA TYR A 44 0.82 11.83 3.31
C TYR A 44 0.84 12.36 1.88
N GLN A 45 -0.27 12.90 1.41
CA GLN A 45 -0.38 13.45 0.06
C GLN A 45 0.47 14.71 -0.12
N ASN A 46 0.47 15.58 0.89
CA ASN A 46 1.29 16.79 0.91
C ASN A 46 2.78 16.43 0.91
N GLU A 47 3.21 15.45 1.71
CA GLU A 47 4.58 14.98 1.75
C GLU A 47 5.01 14.33 0.44
N PHE A 48 4.16 13.49 -0.16
CA PHE A 48 4.44 12.93 -1.49
C PHE A 48 4.59 14.05 -2.53
N THR A 49 3.66 15.01 -2.55
CA THR A 49 3.69 16.14 -3.50
C THR A 49 4.98 16.95 -3.42
N LYS A 50 5.46 17.23 -2.20
CA LYS A 50 6.73 17.93 -1.99
C LYS A 50 7.93 17.11 -2.48
N ASN A 51 7.92 15.80 -2.24
CA ASN A 51 9.07 14.93 -2.46
C ASN A 51 9.06 14.16 -3.79
N ARG A 52 7.99 14.25 -4.60
CA ARG A 52 7.76 13.46 -5.83
C ARG A 52 8.85 13.58 -6.91
N PHE A 53 9.78 14.52 -6.78
CA PHE A 53 10.94 14.65 -7.67
C PHE A 53 12.19 13.96 -7.14
N GLN A 54 12.29 13.77 -5.82
CA GLN A 54 13.38 13.06 -5.15
C GLN A 54 13.04 11.59 -4.91
N MET A 55 11.83 11.32 -4.41
CA MET A 55 11.28 9.98 -4.21
C MET A 55 10.04 9.82 -5.07
N LYS A 56 10.10 8.90 -6.05
CA LYS A 56 9.03 8.72 -7.04
C LYS A 56 7.87 7.85 -6.56
N HIS A 57 8.10 7.01 -5.54
CA HIS A 57 7.11 6.06 -5.03
C HIS A 57 6.39 6.60 -3.80
N SER A 58 5.16 6.13 -3.60
CA SER A 58 4.30 6.46 -2.46
C SER A 58 4.70 5.74 -1.15
N SER A 59 5.62 4.76 -1.24
CA SER A 59 6.04 3.89 -0.14
C SER A 59 4.89 3.10 0.50
N ASP A 60 3.79 2.89 -0.24
CA ASP A 60 2.59 2.21 0.24
C ASP A 60 1.99 2.82 1.51
N LEU A 61 2.22 4.11 1.79
CA LEU A 61 1.88 4.70 3.09
C LEU A 61 0.37 4.60 3.40
N LEU A 62 -0.49 4.88 2.42
CA LEU A 62 -1.94 4.76 2.61
C LEU A 62 -2.38 3.31 2.82
N MET A 63 -1.78 2.36 2.09
CA MET A 63 -2.08 0.93 2.23
C MET A 63 -1.66 0.44 3.62
N ARG A 64 -0.41 0.71 4.03
CA ARG A 64 0.10 0.34 5.35
C ARG A 64 -0.70 0.98 6.48
N PHE A 65 -1.18 2.21 6.30
CA PHE A 65 -2.07 2.87 7.25
C PHE A 65 -3.40 2.13 7.42
N GLN A 66 -4.01 1.65 6.34
CA GLN A 66 -5.25 0.85 6.40
C GLN A 66 -5.02 -0.51 7.04
N PHE A 67 -3.95 -1.23 6.66
CA PHE A 67 -3.60 -2.51 7.27
C PHE A 67 -3.27 -2.39 8.76
N ALA A 68 -2.59 -1.32 9.19
CA ALA A 68 -2.28 -1.11 10.61
C ALA A 68 -3.53 -0.97 11.47
N ARG A 69 -4.65 -0.49 10.89
CA ARG A 69 -5.95 -0.39 11.55
C ARG A 69 -6.69 -1.71 11.59
N GLU A 70 -6.65 -2.48 10.49
CA GLU A 70 -7.38 -3.74 10.33
C GLU A 70 -6.69 -4.91 11.05
N ASN A 71 -5.35 -4.95 11.00
CA ASN A 71 -4.51 -5.95 11.61
C ASN A 71 -3.55 -5.31 12.63
N PRO A 72 -4.05 -4.81 13.78
CA PRO A 72 -3.22 -4.17 14.79
C PRO A 72 -2.29 -5.20 15.43
N SER A 73 -1.01 -5.18 15.04
CA SER A 73 0.00 -6.02 15.68
C SER A 73 0.52 -5.47 16.99
N GLU A 74 0.83 -6.38 17.91
CA GLU A 74 1.70 -6.12 19.07
C GLU A 74 3.18 -6.01 18.66
N MET A 75 3.52 -5.22 17.64
CA MET A 75 4.91 -4.91 17.28
C MET A 75 5.71 -4.24 18.41
N LYS A 76 5.04 -3.85 19.50
CA LYS A 76 5.60 -3.18 20.68
C LYS A 76 6.57 -4.03 21.50
N GLN A 77 6.73 -5.33 21.21
CA GLN A 77 7.42 -6.23 22.15
C GLN A 77 8.85 -6.66 21.78
N LEU A 78 9.33 -6.41 20.56
CA LEU A 78 10.71 -6.80 20.19
C LEU A 78 11.63 -5.56 20.13
N PRO A 79 12.80 -5.58 20.79
CA PRO A 79 13.74 -4.45 20.74
C PRO A 79 14.28 -4.25 19.32
N VAL A 80 14.44 -2.99 18.90
CA VAL A 80 15.11 -2.67 17.62
C VAL A 80 16.61 -2.80 17.85
N ALA A 81 17.24 -3.83 17.31
CA ALA A 81 18.69 -3.86 17.20
C ALA A 81 19.12 -2.90 16.08
N LYS A 82 19.88 -1.85 16.42
CA LYS A 82 20.53 -0.98 15.43
C LYS A 82 21.99 -1.41 15.31
N VAL A 83 22.24 -2.35 14.40
CA VAL A 83 23.59 -2.81 14.07
C VAL A 83 24.28 -1.70 13.28
N LYS A 84 25.39 -1.17 13.80
CA LYS A 84 26.20 -0.16 13.11
C LYS A 84 27.48 -0.74 12.52
N ARG A 85 27.96 -1.84 13.07
CA ARG A 85 29.20 -2.51 12.67
C ARG A 85 28.99 -4.01 12.50
N GLU A 86 29.79 -4.64 11.66
CA GLU A 86 29.65 -6.06 11.34
C GLU A 86 29.89 -6.96 12.56
N GLU A 87 30.74 -6.53 13.50
CA GLU A 87 31.03 -7.27 14.73
C GLU A 87 29.85 -7.31 15.72
N GLU A 88 28.82 -6.49 15.49
CA GLU A 88 27.57 -6.48 16.29
C GLU A 88 26.53 -7.48 15.74
N ILE A 89 26.82 -8.16 14.62
CA ILE A 89 25.96 -9.19 14.03
C ILE A 89 26.17 -10.51 14.78
N THR A 90 25.34 -10.75 15.79
CA THR A 90 25.27 -12.03 16.50
C THR A 90 24.06 -12.85 16.04
N VAL A 91 24.05 -14.15 16.34
CA VAL A 91 22.91 -15.04 16.01
C VAL A 91 21.62 -14.54 16.68
N GLU A 92 21.69 -14.03 17.91
CA GLU A 92 20.55 -13.50 18.65
C GLU A 92 20.00 -12.22 17.99
N VAL A 93 20.89 -11.35 17.51
CA VAL A 93 20.50 -10.13 16.77
C VAL A 93 19.78 -10.50 15.48
N VAL A 94 20.28 -11.50 14.75
CA VAL A 94 19.64 -12.00 13.52
C VAL A 94 18.29 -12.65 13.82
N ASP A 95 18.21 -13.56 14.80
CA ASP A 95 16.95 -14.23 15.18
C ASP A 95 15.87 -13.22 15.60
N ASN A 96 16.23 -12.25 16.45
CA ASN A 96 15.30 -11.20 16.89
C ASN A 96 14.84 -10.33 15.71
N THR A 97 15.77 -9.90 14.86
CA THR A 97 15.46 -9.08 13.68
C THR A 97 14.57 -9.85 12.70
N LEU A 98 14.82 -11.14 12.48
CA LEU A 98 14.00 -11.98 11.61
C LEU A 98 12.59 -12.16 12.19
N ARG A 99 12.46 -12.50 13.49
CA ARG A 99 11.15 -12.62 14.15
C ARG A 99 10.35 -11.34 14.06
N ARG A 100 11.00 -10.19 14.28
CA ARG A 100 10.35 -8.87 14.14
C ARG A 100 9.89 -8.63 12.71
N THR A 101 10.75 -8.94 11.73
CA THR A 101 10.45 -8.76 10.31
C THR A 101 9.27 -9.64 9.88
N LEU A 102 9.28 -10.92 10.24
CA LEU A 102 8.19 -11.85 9.92
C LEU A 102 6.87 -11.42 10.57
N ARG A 103 6.90 -10.98 11.84
CA ARG A 103 5.72 -10.44 12.52
C ARG A 103 5.20 -9.16 11.87
N PHE A 104 6.08 -8.31 11.34
CA PHE A 104 5.68 -7.13 10.59
C PHE A 104 5.03 -7.54 9.26
N PHE A 105 5.68 -8.40 8.47
CA PHE A 105 5.10 -8.81 7.18
C PHE A 105 3.78 -9.57 7.35
N SER A 106 3.59 -10.34 8.43
CA SER A 106 2.31 -11.00 8.68
C SER A 106 1.13 -10.03 8.85
N THR A 107 1.36 -8.77 9.27
CA THR A 107 0.25 -7.79 9.38
C THR A 107 -0.21 -7.25 8.04
N LEU A 108 0.66 -7.32 7.04
CA LEU A 108 0.40 -6.88 5.68
C LEU A 108 -0.18 -8.00 4.80
N GLN A 109 -0.31 -9.22 5.34
CA GLN A 109 -0.90 -10.34 4.63
C GLN A 109 -2.41 -10.15 4.54
N THR A 110 -2.99 -10.38 3.37
CA THR A 110 -4.44 -10.38 3.15
C THR A 110 -5.08 -11.67 3.69
N GLU A 111 -6.41 -11.65 3.83
CA GLU A 111 -7.17 -12.82 4.27
C GLU A 111 -7.03 -14.04 3.33
N ASP A 112 -6.87 -13.80 2.03
CA ASP A 112 -6.62 -14.82 1.01
C ASP A 112 -5.12 -15.12 0.80
N GLY A 113 -4.26 -14.57 1.65
CA GLY A 113 -2.88 -15.01 1.85
C GLY A 113 -1.82 -14.33 0.99
N PHE A 114 -2.18 -13.36 0.14
CA PHE A 114 -1.21 -12.59 -0.64
C PHE A 114 -0.75 -11.32 0.10
N TRP A 115 0.25 -10.63 -0.45
CA TRP A 115 0.70 -9.33 0.04
C TRP A 115 0.48 -8.29 -1.05
N PRO A 116 -0.39 -7.29 -0.83
CA PRO A 116 -0.57 -6.24 -1.80
C PRO A 116 0.64 -5.31 -1.76
N GLY A 117 0.86 -4.61 -2.87
CA GLY A 117 1.96 -3.66 -2.96
C GLY A 117 1.89 -2.82 -4.22
N ASP A 118 2.40 -1.59 -4.13
CA ASP A 118 2.62 -0.74 -5.30
C ASP A 118 3.75 -1.34 -6.16
N TYR A 119 3.36 -1.87 -7.33
CA TYR A 119 4.29 -2.33 -8.37
C TYR A 119 4.50 -1.25 -9.44
N GLY A 120 4.59 0.00 -9.00
CA GLY A 120 5.01 1.12 -9.83
C GLY A 120 6.50 1.10 -10.16
N GLY A 121 6.92 2.00 -11.04
CA GLY A 121 8.34 2.20 -11.34
C GLY A 121 8.54 3.05 -12.58
N PRO A 122 8.30 2.52 -13.79
CA PRO A 122 8.45 3.31 -15.01
C PRO A 122 7.34 4.35 -15.16
N MET A 123 7.68 5.63 -15.07
CA MET A 123 6.72 6.74 -15.17
C MET A 123 6.20 7.01 -16.60
N PHE A 124 6.57 6.20 -17.60
CA PHE A 124 6.11 6.38 -18.98
C PHE A 124 4.78 5.67 -19.30
N LEU A 125 4.30 4.79 -18.41
CA LEU A 125 3.03 4.07 -18.59
C LEU A 125 1.82 4.99 -18.35
N LEU A 126 1.93 5.90 -17.37
CA LEU A 126 0.83 6.79 -16.97
C LEU A 126 0.43 7.82 -18.04
N PRO A 127 1.35 8.50 -18.75
CA PRO A 127 0.98 9.44 -19.81
C PRO A 127 0.13 8.82 -20.92
N GLY A 128 0.47 7.61 -21.38
CA GLY A 128 -0.31 6.90 -22.40
C GLY A 128 -1.72 6.54 -21.90
N LEU A 129 -1.82 6.11 -20.64
CA LEU A 129 -3.09 5.81 -20.01
C LEU A 129 -3.98 7.07 -19.87
N VAL A 130 -3.42 8.19 -19.40
CA VAL A 130 -4.16 9.46 -19.23
C VAL A 130 -4.62 10.00 -20.59
N GLY A 131 -3.77 9.96 -21.62
CA GLY A 131 -4.11 10.40 -22.97
C GLY A 131 -5.22 9.57 -23.63
N SER A 132 -5.26 8.26 -23.38
CA SER A 132 -6.35 7.39 -23.86
C SER A 132 -7.65 7.55 -23.05
N SER A 133 -7.55 7.95 -21.78
CA SER A 133 -8.71 8.14 -20.89
C SER A 133 -9.47 9.44 -21.18
N SER A 134 -8.82 10.48 -21.72
CA SER A 134 -9.51 11.72 -22.11
C SER A 134 -10.40 11.54 -23.34
N THR A 135 -10.15 10.49 -24.13
CA THR A 135 -10.97 10.08 -25.28
C THR A 135 -12.03 9.03 -24.91
N PHE A 136 -11.79 8.24 -23.85
CA PHE A 136 -12.75 7.24 -23.34
C PHE A 136 -13.16 7.55 -21.90
N SER A 137 -14.41 7.98 -21.69
CA SER A 137 -15.03 8.38 -20.40
C SER A 137 -15.10 7.30 -19.30
N ARG A 138 -14.32 6.22 -19.38
CA ARG A 138 -14.58 4.95 -18.68
C ARG A 138 -13.54 4.52 -17.63
N LEU A 139 -12.50 5.31 -17.38
CA LEU A 139 -11.46 4.98 -16.40
C LEU A 139 -11.64 5.76 -15.08
N ARG A 140 -12.69 5.42 -14.33
CA ARG A 140 -13.01 6.06 -13.05
C ARG A 140 -12.11 5.60 -11.87
N ASN A 141 -11.40 4.48 -12.04
CA ASN A 141 -10.69 3.79 -10.94
C ASN A 141 -9.15 3.77 -11.07
N PHE A 142 -8.57 4.42 -12.08
CA PHE A 142 -7.14 4.27 -12.40
C PHE A 142 -6.24 5.42 -11.90
N LEU A 143 -6.81 6.54 -11.47
CA LEU A 143 -6.07 7.76 -11.11
C LEU A 143 -5.62 7.82 -9.65
N PHE A 144 -5.26 6.67 -9.07
CA PHE A 144 -4.77 6.62 -7.70
C PHE A 144 -3.35 7.20 -7.59
N SER A 145 -2.43 6.80 -8.48
CA SER A 145 -1.03 7.23 -8.44
C SER A 145 -0.81 8.72 -8.73
N CYS A 146 -1.76 9.41 -9.37
CA CYS A 146 -1.65 10.85 -9.66
C CYS A 146 -2.31 11.75 -8.62
N ARG A 147 -3.06 11.18 -7.67
CA ARG A 147 -3.77 11.92 -6.60
C ARG A 147 -3.44 11.41 -5.19
N LEU A 148 -2.49 10.49 -5.08
CA LEU A 148 -1.65 10.39 -3.89
C LEU A 148 -0.69 11.58 -3.85
#